data_AF-A0A915KFX3-F1
#
_entry.id   AF-A0A915KFX3-F1
#
_cell.length_a   1.000
_cell.length_b   1.000
_cell.length_c   1.000
_cell.angle_alpha   90.00
_cell.angle_beta   90.00
_cell.angle_gamma   90.00
#
_symmetry.space_group_name_H-M   'P 1'
#
loop_
_entity.id
_entity.type
_entity.pdbx_description
1 polymer ?
#
loop_
_entity_poly.entity_id
_entity_poly.type
_entity_poly.pdbx_seq_one_letter_code
_entity_poly.pdbx_strand_id
1 'polypeptide(L)'
;MRLVSNPYQFDVVLMPNLYGNILSNIACGLVGGAGILSGVNVGEKYAVFETGSRNTGTNIAGKDLANPIAFIRAGVDMLYYLG
;
A
#
# COMPACT_ATOMS: atom_id res chain seq x y z
N MET A 1 -19.29 3.34 -1.19
CA MET A 1 -19.66 2.79 -2.52
C MET A 1 -19.01 3.50 -3.70
N ARG A 2 -18.72 4.82 -3.65
CA ARG A 2 -18.16 5.55 -4.81
C ARG A 2 -16.81 5.02 -5.30
N LEU A 3 -15.90 4.61 -4.42
CA LEU A 3 -14.59 4.10 -4.83
C LEU A 3 -14.68 2.80 -5.64
N VAL A 4 -15.60 1.90 -5.31
CA VAL A 4 -15.80 0.65 -6.06
C VAL A 4 -16.61 0.83 -7.34
N SER A 5 -17.46 1.87 -7.41
CA SER A 5 -18.33 2.08 -8.58
C SER A 5 -17.74 3.04 -9.62
N ASN A 6 -17.01 4.07 -9.20
CA ASN A 6 -16.31 5.00 -10.08
C ASN A 6 -15.05 5.55 -9.38
N PRO A 7 -13.94 4.80 -9.34
CA PRO A 7 -12.72 5.23 -8.65
C PRO A 7 -12.07 6.47 -9.27
N TYR A 8 -12.28 6.73 -10.57
CA TYR A 8 -11.65 7.82 -11.32
C TYR A 8 -12.09 9.23 -10.91
N GLN A 9 -13.11 9.35 -10.05
CA GLN A 9 -13.53 10.64 -9.50
C GLN A 9 -12.61 11.15 -8.38
N PHE A 10 -11.70 10.31 -7.88
CA PHE A 10 -10.80 10.64 -6.78
C PHE A 10 -9.37 10.86 -7.29
N ASP A 11 -8.70 11.85 -6.72
CA ASP A 11 -7.29 12.12 -6.96
C ASP A 11 -6.52 11.93 -5.64
N VAL A 12 -6.61 12.90 -4.72
CA VAL A 12 -6.04 12.81 -3.37
C VAL A 12 -7.13 12.74 -2.31
N VAL A 13 -7.00 11.81 -1.35
CA VAL A 13 -7.97 11.61 -0.26
C VAL A 13 -7.27 11.67 1.09
N LEU A 14 -7.63 12.65 1.92
CA LEU A 14 -7.13 12.81 3.29
C LEU A 14 -8.17 12.29 4.30
N MET A 15 -7.74 11.44 5.24
CA MET A 15 -8.65 10.81 6.20
C MET A 15 -8.02 10.56 7.57
N PRO A 16 -8.85 10.45 8.63
CA PRO A 16 -8.44 9.84 9.88
C PRO A 16 -7.99 8.38 9.70
N ASN A 17 -7.17 7.90 10.65
CA ASN A 17 -6.51 6.59 10.60
C ASN A 17 -7.46 5.43 10.23
N LEU A 18 -8.59 5.30 10.94
CA LEU A 18 -9.52 4.20 10.75
C LEU A 18 -10.10 4.16 9.33
N TYR A 19 -10.57 5.30 8.82
CA TYR A 19 -11.16 5.37 7.48
C TYR A 19 -10.12 5.23 6.37
N GLY A 20 -8.90 5.74 6.62
CA GLY A 20 -7.76 5.51 5.74
C GLY A 20 -7.43 4.03 5.59
N ASN A 21 -7.49 3.24 6.66
CA ASN A 21 -7.27 1.80 6.60
C ASN A 21 -8.37 1.08 5.78
N ILE A 22 -9.63 1.48 5.92
CA ILE A 22 -10.73 0.90 5.13
C ILE A 22 -10.55 1.22 3.65
N LEU A 23 -10.33 2.49 3.30
CA LEU A 23 -10.25 2.92 1.90
C LEU A 23 -8.96 2.44 1.21
N SER A 24 -7.83 2.39 1.92
CA SER A 24 -6.59 1.81 1.38
C SER A 24 -6.73 0.31 1.07
N ASN A 25 -7.45 -0.46 1.89
CA ASN A 25 -7.73 -1.87 1.58
C ASN A 25 -8.66 -2.03 0.38
N ILE A 26 -9.68 -1.17 0.23
CA ILE A 26 -10.54 -1.18 -0.96
C ILE A 26 -9.74 -0.82 -2.21
N ALA A 27 -8.92 0.24 -2.15
CA ALA A 27 -8.05 0.64 -3.25
C ALA A 27 -7.05 -0.48 -3.62
N CYS A 28 -6.46 -1.11 -2.60
CA CYS A 28 -5.58 -2.26 -2.76
C CYS A 28 -6.27 -3.41 -3.51
N GLY A 29 -7.53 -3.71 -3.19
CA GLY A 29 -8.33 -4.71 -3.90
C GLY A 29 -8.60 -4.33 -5.36
N LEU A 30 -8.90 -3.04 -5.62
CA LEU A 30 -9.22 -2.53 -6.97
C LEU A 30 -8.03 -2.60 -7.93
N VAL A 31 -6.81 -2.38 -7.45
CA VAL A 31 -5.60 -2.35 -8.29
C VAL A 31 -4.94 -3.71 -8.51
N GLY A 32 -5.47 -4.79 -7.93
CA GLY A 32 -4.96 -6.16 -8.13
C GLY A 32 -4.43 -6.86 -6.86
N GLY A 33 -4.61 -6.26 -5.68
CA GLY A 33 -4.42 -6.92 -4.40
C GLY A 33 -3.14 -6.55 -3.65
N ALA A 34 -2.95 -7.23 -2.52
CA ALA A 34 -1.96 -6.91 -1.48
C ALA A 34 -0.50 -6.89 -1.93
N GLY A 35 -0.17 -7.61 -3.01
CA GLY A 35 1.20 -7.76 -3.53
C GLY A 35 1.68 -6.64 -4.44
N ILE A 36 0.87 -5.60 -4.68
CA ILE A 36 1.20 -4.51 -5.64
C ILE A 36 1.40 -3.17 -4.94
N LEU A 37 0.66 -2.89 -3.86
CA LEU A 37 0.63 -1.57 -3.22
C LEU A 37 1.83 -1.38 -2.27
N SER A 38 2.62 -0.32 -2.48
CA SER A 38 3.62 0.17 -1.52
C SER A 38 3.00 1.15 -0.51
N GLY A 39 3.62 1.26 0.66
CA GLY A 39 3.22 2.14 1.74
C GLY A 39 4.39 3.00 2.20
N VAL A 40 4.12 4.29 2.41
CA VAL A 40 5.10 5.28 2.87
C VAL A 40 4.57 5.94 4.13
N ASN A 41 5.34 5.86 5.22
CA ASN A 41 5.02 6.49 6.50
C ASN A 41 6.08 7.55 6.79
N VAL A 42 5.71 8.83 6.73
CA VAL A 42 6.62 9.94 6.97
C VAL A 42 6.27 10.62 8.30
N GLY A 43 7.26 10.73 9.19
CA GLY A 43 7.19 11.54 10.39
C GLY A 43 8.15 12.73 10.31
N GLU A 44 8.25 13.51 11.38
CA GLU A 44 9.10 14.72 11.41
C GLU A 44 10.60 14.42 11.25
N LYS A 45 11.06 13.26 11.74
CA LYS A 45 12.49 12.89 11.79
C LYS A 45 12.84 11.65 11.00
N TYR A 46 11.86 10.80 10.71
CA TYR A 46 12.07 9.46 10.17
C TYR A 46 11.02 9.15 9.12
N ALA A 47 11.41 8.32 8.15
CA ALA A 47 10.51 7.76 7.14
C ALA A 47 10.65 6.23 7.14
N VAL A 48 9.52 5.54 7.01
CA VAL A 48 9.45 4.07 6.96
C VAL A 48 8.67 3.66 5.72
N PHE A 49 9.28 2.76 4.93
CA PHE A 49 8.74 2.24 3.69
C PHE A 49 8.41 0.76 3.89
N GLU A 50 7.18 0.36 3.55
CA GLU A 50 6.66 -0.98 3.79
C GLU A 50 5.64 -1.38 2.71
N THR A 51 5.08 -2.59 2.79
CA THR A 51 3.94 -2.95 1.94
C THR A 51 2.68 -2.22 2.41
N GLY A 52 1.95 -1.58 1.50
CA GLY A 52 0.79 -0.74 1.85
C GLY A 52 -0.38 -1.53 2.45
N SER A 53 -0.47 -2.82 2.13
CA SER A 53 -1.48 -3.74 2.69
C SER A 53 -1.15 -4.25 4.09
N ARG A 54 0.12 -4.14 4.54
CA ARG A 54 0.63 -4.70 5.79
C ARG A 54 0.29 -6.19 6.01
N ASN A 55 0.13 -6.94 4.92
CA ASN A 55 -0.21 -8.35 4.99
C ASN A 55 1.03 -9.18 5.34
N THR A 56 0.91 -10.03 6.36
CA THR A 56 2.01 -10.89 6.82
C THR A 56 2.28 -12.09 5.91
N GLY A 57 1.30 -12.51 5.10
CA GLY A 57 1.48 -13.61 4.15
C GLY A 57 1.82 -14.97 4.79
N THR A 58 1.49 -15.18 6.08
CA THR A 58 1.91 -16.37 6.85
C THR A 58 1.56 -17.70 6.15
N ASN A 59 0.43 -17.76 5.44
CA ASN A 59 -0.03 -18.96 4.75
C ASN A 59 0.83 -19.38 3.55
N ILE A 60 1.63 -18.44 3.00
CA ILE A 60 2.49 -18.66 1.83
C ILE A 60 3.99 -18.55 2.16
N ALA A 61 4.34 -18.29 3.42
CA ALA A 61 5.71 -18.23 3.87
C ALA A 61 6.44 -19.57 3.61
N GLY A 62 7.68 -19.49 3.12
CA GLY A 62 8.50 -20.66 2.80
C GLY A 62 8.10 -21.44 1.54
N LYS A 63 7.12 -20.94 0.75
CA LYS A 63 6.62 -21.62 -0.46
C LYS A 63 7.12 -21.02 -1.77
N ASP A 64 7.83 -19.90 -1.72
CA ASP A 64 8.28 -19.14 -2.90
C ASP A 64 7.13 -18.72 -3.84
N LEU A 65 5.99 -18.32 -3.24
CA LEU A 65 4.78 -17.90 -3.96
C LEU A 65 4.43 -16.42 -3.76
N ALA A 66 5.18 -15.71 -2.90
CA ALA A 66 4.89 -14.33 -2.55
C ALA A 66 5.19 -13.40 -3.73
N ASN A 67 4.29 -12.46 -4.03
CA ASN A 67 4.53 -11.43 -5.02
C ASN A 67 5.46 -10.35 -4.42
N PRO A 68 6.69 -10.15 -4.94
CA PRO A 68 7.65 -9.21 -4.36
C PRO A 68 7.42 -7.76 -4.79
N ILE A 69 6.53 -7.49 -5.75
CA ILE A 69 6.37 -6.17 -6.39
C ILE A 69 6.10 -5.05 -5.38
N ALA A 70 5.19 -5.25 -4.42
CA ALA A 70 4.89 -4.25 -3.40
C ALA A 70 6.13 -3.84 -2.59
N PHE A 71 6.99 -4.80 -2.25
CA PHE A 71 8.19 -4.53 -1.45
C PHE A 71 9.29 -3.86 -2.29
N ILE A 72 9.46 -4.30 -3.55
CA ILE A 72 10.37 -3.63 -4.49
C ILE A 72 9.92 -2.18 -4.72
N ARG A 73 8.62 -1.94 -4.89
CA ARG A 73 8.05 -0.61 -5.08
C ARG A 73 8.27 0.28 -3.86
N ALA A 74 8.10 -0.26 -2.64
CA ALA A 74 8.44 0.47 -1.42
C ALA A 74 9.93 0.85 -1.36
N GLY A 75 10.82 -0.02 -1.85
CA GLY A 75 12.24 0.29 -2.01
C GLY A 75 12.50 1.42 -3.03
N VAL A 76 11.77 1.44 -4.15
CA VAL A 76 11.82 2.55 -5.12
C VAL A 76 11.35 3.86 -4.49
N ASP A 77 10.25 3.85 -3.73
CA ASP A 77 9.74 5.03 -3.03
C ASP A 77 10.77 5.55 -1.99
N MET A 78 11.48 4.64 -1.32
CA MET A 78 12.58 4.99 -0.42
C MET A 78 13.73 5.68 -1.17
N LEU A 79 14.13 5.15 -2.32
CA LEU A 79 15.19 5.76 -3.13
C LEU A 79 14.78 7.16 -3.59
N TYR A 80 13.55 7.36 -4.06
CA TYR A 80 13.04 8.69 -4.40
C TYR A 80 13.05 9.66 -3.20
N TYR A 81 12.83 9.16 -1.99
CA TYR A 81 12.88 9.99 -0.78
C TYR A 81 14.30 10.42 -0.40
N LEU A 82 15.31 9.60 -0.72
CA LEU A 82 16.72 9.90 -0.41
C LEU A 82 17.38 10.87 -1.40
N GLY A 83 16.80 11.03 -2.59
CA GLY A 83 17.37 11.80 -3.72
C GLY A 83 18.39 11.00 -4.52
#